data_AF-A0A9P5WAL8-F1
#
_entry.id   AF-A0A9P5WAL8-F1
#
_cell.length_a   1.000
_cell.length_b   1.000
_cell.length_c   1.000
_cell.angle_alpha   90.00
_cell.angle_beta   90.00
_cell.angle_gamma   90.00
#
_symmetry.space_group_name_H-M   'P 1'
#
loop_
_entity.id
_entity.type
_entity.pdbx_description
1 polymer ?
#
loop_
_entity_poly.entity_id
_entity_poly.type
_entity_poly.pdbx_seq_one_letter_code
_entity_poly.pdbx_strand_id
1 'polypeptide(L)'
;PPRRQDGAFDICKVVTIAASYFNQDILRNAVTRSFKLVKLGRVGGKTLVEVPRESVYQLELARILILWLADEYQLSVTTQWHVSYVTSPGSKLQHKYCDIIITSPSNSRHPMVLLELLASGTKDELKEHFERTSPSLKTKSLKFGW
;
A
#
# COMPACT_ATOMS: atom_id res chain seq x y z
N PRO A 1 -3.46 -16.72 7.08
CA PRO A 1 -2.39 -15.92 6.41
C PRO A 1 -1.00 -16.54 6.63
N PRO A 2 -0.06 -16.47 5.67
CA PRO A 2 1.26 -17.10 5.79
C PRO A 2 2.10 -16.52 6.93
N ARG A 3 2.81 -17.42 7.63
CA ARG A 3 3.69 -17.11 8.76
C ARG A 3 5.11 -17.60 8.47
N ARG A 4 6.07 -16.96 9.14
CA ARG A 4 7.46 -17.36 9.22
C ARG A 4 7.63 -18.47 10.27
N GLN A 5 8.83 -19.06 10.34
CA GLN A 5 9.15 -20.11 11.31
C GLN A 5 9.05 -19.66 12.77
N ASP A 6 9.25 -18.36 13.04
CA ASP A 6 9.10 -17.73 14.36
C ASP A 6 7.63 -17.43 14.73
N GLY A 7 6.67 -17.82 13.89
CA GLY A 7 5.25 -17.55 14.10
C GLY A 7 4.80 -16.15 13.70
N ALA A 8 5.70 -15.22 13.37
CA ALA A 8 5.34 -13.90 12.88
C ALA A 8 4.75 -13.96 11.47
N PHE A 9 3.90 -12.99 11.10
CA PHE A 9 3.37 -12.91 9.75
C PHE A 9 4.48 -12.62 8.74
N ASP A 10 4.51 -13.39 7.65
CA ASP A 10 5.33 -13.06 6.49
C ASP A 10 4.57 -12.01 5.66
N ILE A 11 4.70 -10.73 6.03
CA ILE A 11 3.93 -9.63 5.43
C ILE A 11 4.05 -9.60 3.90
N CYS A 12 5.23 -9.91 3.35
CA CYS A 12 5.40 -9.96 1.91
C CYS A 12 4.53 -11.05 1.30
N LYS A 13 4.60 -12.28 1.83
CA LYS A 13 3.74 -13.36 1.34
C LYS A 13 2.26 -13.08 1.59
N VAL A 14 1.89 -12.50 2.73
CA VAL A 14 0.51 -12.13 3.04
C VAL A 14 -0.02 -11.20 1.95
N VAL A 15 0.72 -10.13 1.61
CA VAL A 15 0.26 -9.18 0.60
C VAL A 15 0.29 -9.78 -0.81
N THR A 16 1.31 -10.56 -1.16
CA THR A 16 1.36 -11.26 -2.46
C THR A 16 0.17 -12.20 -2.64
N ILE A 17 -0.18 -12.96 -1.61
CA ILE A 17 -1.36 -13.84 -1.67
C ILE A 17 -2.64 -12.98 -1.67
N ALA A 18 -2.75 -11.94 -0.83
CA ALA A 18 -3.94 -11.07 -0.83
C ALA A 18 -4.21 -10.45 -2.22
N ALA A 19 -3.17 -10.05 -2.94
CA ALA A 19 -3.29 -9.55 -4.31
C ALA A 19 -3.96 -10.54 -5.28
N SER A 20 -3.76 -11.85 -5.09
CA SER A 20 -4.42 -12.86 -5.94
C SER A 20 -5.92 -13.02 -5.64
N TYR A 21 -6.42 -12.44 -4.55
CA TYR A 21 -7.83 -12.44 -4.16
C TYR A 21 -8.55 -11.13 -4.54
N PHE A 22 -7.91 -10.24 -5.30
CA PHE A 22 -8.55 -9.02 -5.78
C PHE A 22 -9.75 -9.36 -6.65
N ASN A 23 -10.87 -8.69 -6.38
CA ASN A 23 -12.09 -8.85 -7.13
C ASN A 23 -11.88 -8.29 -8.55
N GLN A 24 -11.90 -9.19 -9.53
CA GLN A 24 -11.63 -8.85 -10.93
C GLN A 24 -12.69 -7.94 -11.52
N ASP A 25 -13.94 -7.99 -11.05
CA ASP A 25 -14.99 -7.10 -11.53
C ASP A 25 -14.82 -5.68 -10.99
N ILE A 26 -14.35 -5.52 -9.75
CA ILE A 26 -13.97 -4.20 -9.21
C ILE A 26 -12.84 -3.61 -10.05
N LEU A 27 -11.78 -4.38 -10.32
CA LEU A 27 -10.65 -3.92 -11.14
C LEU A 27 -11.07 -3.58 -12.58
N ARG A 28 -11.90 -4.42 -13.21
CA ARG A 28 -12.40 -4.19 -14.57
C ARG A 28 -13.24 -2.92 -14.65
N ASN A 29 -14.14 -2.70 -13.69
CA ASN A 29 -14.98 -1.51 -13.63
C ASN A 29 -14.17 -0.24 -13.30
N ALA A 30 -13.07 -0.36 -12.58
CA ALA A 30 -12.26 0.79 -12.20
C ALA A 30 -11.63 1.52 -13.39
N VAL A 31 -11.35 0.83 -14.50
CA VAL A 31 -10.81 1.44 -15.73
C VAL A 31 -11.72 2.54 -16.26
N THR A 32 -13.04 2.45 -16.06
CA THR A 32 -13.99 3.47 -16.51
C THR A 32 -14.55 4.34 -15.39
N ARG A 33 -14.45 3.91 -14.13
CA ARG A 33 -15.09 4.57 -12.97
C ARG A 33 -14.12 5.24 -12.01
N SER A 34 -12.87 4.80 -11.95
CA SER A 34 -11.85 5.32 -11.04
C SER A 34 -10.46 5.08 -11.62
N PHE A 35 -10.16 5.82 -12.69
CA PHE A 35 -8.92 5.66 -13.44
C PHE A 35 -8.06 6.92 -13.42
N LYS A 36 -6.80 6.74 -13.77
CA LYS A 36 -5.86 7.79 -14.13
C LYS A 36 -5.29 7.50 -15.50
N LEU A 37 -4.94 8.57 -16.22
CA LEU A 37 -4.21 8.49 -17.47
C LEU A 37 -2.71 8.37 -17.16
N VAL A 38 -2.06 7.34 -17.67
CA VAL A 38 -0.60 7.20 -17.55
C VAL A 38 0.08 8.17 -18.51
N LYS A 39 0.57 9.29 -17.96
CA LYS A 39 1.24 10.36 -18.74
C LYS A 39 2.67 10.01 -19.14
N LEU A 40 3.38 9.26 -18.29
CA LEU A 40 4.77 8.87 -18.49
C LEU A 40 4.90 7.35 -18.48
N GLY A 41 5.66 6.80 -19.42
CA GLY A 41 5.86 5.35 -19.58
C GLY A 41 4.88 4.68 -20.55
N ARG A 42 4.91 3.35 -20.56
CA ARG A 42 4.06 2.50 -21.41
C ARG A 42 3.43 1.39 -20.58
N VAL A 43 2.14 1.16 -20.77
CA VAL A 43 1.40 0.02 -20.20
C VAL A 43 1.01 -0.89 -21.36
N GLY A 44 1.43 -2.16 -21.33
CA GLY A 44 1.23 -3.06 -22.47
C GLY A 44 1.76 -2.51 -23.81
N GLY A 45 2.85 -1.71 -23.76
CA GLY A 45 3.44 -1.07 -24.94
C GLY A 45 2.75 0.21 -25.44
N LYS A 46 1.64 0.65 -24.82
CA LYS A 46 0.88 1.85 -25.21
C LYS A 46 1.10 3.02 -24.24
N THR A 47 1.06 4.24 -24.75
CA THR A 47 1.09 5.49 -23.96
C THR A 47 -0.34 5.99 -23.69
N LEU A 48 -0.51 6.87 -22.70
CA LEU A 48 -1.81 7.50 -22.37
C LEU A 48 -2.93 6.47 -22.10
N VAL A 49 -2.57 5.36 -21.47
CA VAL A 49 -3.51 4.30 -21.11
C VAL A 49 -4.23 4.67 -19.82
N GLU A 50 -5.55 4.45 -19.80
CA GLU A 50 -6.36 4.51 -18.59
C GLU A 50 -6.07 3.28 -17.73
N VAL A 51 -5.61 3.50 -16.50
CA VAL A 51 -5.38 2.44 -15.52
C VAL A 51 -6.16 2.73 -14.25
N PRO A 52 -6.61 1.69 -13.51
CA PRO A 52 -7.22 1.90 -12.20
C PRO A 52 -6.31 2.73 -11.30
N ARG A 53 -6.90 3.66 -10.55
CA ARG A 53 -6.17 4.46 -9.55
C ARG A 53 -5.62 3.56 -8.44
N GLU A 54 -4.52 4.00 -7.83
CA GLU A 54 -3.90 3.39 -6.65
C GLU A 54 -4.93 3.06 -5.56
N SER A 55 -5.88 3.97 -5.33
CA SER A 55 -6.93 3.82 -4.32
C SER A 55 -7.81 2.59 -4.52
N VAL A 56 -7.95 2.09 -5.76
CA VAL A 56 -8.72 0.87 -6.06
C VAL A 56 -8.00 -0.35 -5.53
N TYR A 57 -6.68 -0.47 -5.78
CA TYR A 57 -5.88 -1.57 -5.25
C TYR A 57 -5.74 -1.47 -3.73
N GLN A 58 -5.61 -0.25 -3.20
CA GLN A 58 -5.56 -0.01 -1.77
C GLN A 58 -6.83 -0.48 -1.08
N LEU A 59 -8.01 -0.17 -1.65
CA LEU A 59 -9.29 -0.60 -1.12
C LEU A 59 -9.41 -2.13 -1.11
N GLU A 60 -9.08 -2.80 -2.23
CA GLU A 60 -9.14 -4.25 -2.32
C GLU A 60 -8.15 -4.94 -1.38
N LEU A 61 -6.93 -4.43 -1.29
CA LEU A 61 -5.94 -4.94 -0.35
C LEU A 61 -6.40 -4.76 1.10
N ALA A 62 -6.89 -3.57 1.45
CA ALA A 62 -7.39 -3.29 2.79
C ALA A 62 -8.56 -4.20 3.16
N ARG A 63 -9.53 -4.39 2.25
CA ARG A 63 -10.67 -5.30 2.46
C ARG A 63 -10.21 -6.71 2.83
N ILE A 64 -9.26 -7.26 2.09
CA ILE A 64 -8.75 -8.62 2.32
C ILE A 64 -7.94 -8.68 3.61
N LEU A 65 -7.09 -7.68 3.87
CA LEU A 65 -6.29 -7.62 5.10
C LEU A 65 -7.16 -7.47 6.34
N ILE A 66 -8.25 -6.70 6.29
CA ILE A 66 -9.23 -6.59 7.39
C ILE A 66 -9.82 -7.97 7.69
N LEU A 67 -10.36 -8.64 6.67
CA LEU A 67 -10.95 -9.99 6.81
C LEU A 67 -9.94 -11.00 7.37
N TRP A 68 -8.67 -10.89 6.99
CA TRP A 68 -7.65 -11.87 7.37
C TRP A 68 -6.95 -11.59 8.69
N LEU A 69 -6.86 -10.33 9.10
CA LEU A 69 -6.01 -9.90 10.21
C LEU A 69 -6.83 -9.29 11.35
N ALA A 70 -7.85 -8.49 11.04
CA ALA A 70 -8.69 -7.89 12.06
C ALA A 70 -9.63 -8.93 12.66
N ASP A 71 -10.35 -9.64 11.79
CA ASP A 71 -11.39 -10.57 12.24
C ASP A 71 -10.79 -11.81 12.94
N GLU A 72 -9.66 -12.31 12.43
CA GLU A 72 -9.05 -13.57 12.91
C GLU A 72 -7.97 -13.37 14.00
N TYR A 73 -7.32 -12.21 14.04
CA TYR A 73 -6.14 -11.99 14.90
C TYR A 73 -6.20 -10.71 15.72
N GLN A 74 -7.35 -10.02 15.74
CA GLN A 74 -7.58 -8.80 16.51
C GLN A 74 -6.58 -7.68 16.19
N LEU A 75 -5.96 -7.71 15.01
CA LEU A 75 -5.13 -6.60 14.54
C LEU A 75 -6.01 -5.47 14.03
N SER A 76 -5.51 -4.23 14.02
CA SER A 76 -6.20 -3.13 13.37
C SER A 76 -5.55 -2.86 12.02
N VAL A 77 -6.36 -2.77 10.97
CA VAL A 77 -5.92 -2.37 9.63
C VAL A 77 -6.59 -1.04 9.32
N THR A 78 -5.79 0.02 9.17
CA THR A 78 -6.27 1.37 8.90
C THR A 78 -5.75 1.85 7.56
N THR A 79 -6.67 2.31 6.70
CA THR A 79 -6.31 3.02 5.47
C THR A 79 -6.18 4.51 5.71
N GLN A 80 -5.34 5.20 4.93
CA GLN A 80 -5.22 6.67 4.97
C GLN A 80 -4.83 7.19 6.37
N TRP A 81 -3.82 6.56 6.99
CA TRP A 81 -3.38 6.93 8.33
C TRP A 81 -2.58 8.23 8.31
N HIS A 82 -2.99 9.21 9.12
CA HIS A 82 -2.29 10.48 9.26
C HIS A 82 -1.12 10.37 10.23
N VAL A 83 0.07 10.70 9.74
CA VAL A 83 1.30 10.79 10.54
C VAL A 83 1.75 12.24 10.57
N SER A 84 1.98 12.76 11.77
CA SER A 84 2.64 14.06 11.98
C SER A 84 4.01 13.88 12.60
N TYR A 85 5.04 14.53 12.06
CA TYR A 85 6.42 14.40 12.54
C TYR A 85 7.21 15.70 12.38
N VAL A 86 8.29 15.81 13.16
CA VAL A 86 9.23 16.94 13.13
C VAL A 86 10.58 16.40 12.66
N THR A 87 11.18 17.01 11.64
CA THR A 87 12.43 16.51 11.02
C THR A 87 13.69 16.95 11.78
N SER A 88 13.60 18.09 12.46
CA SER A 88 14.66 18.63 13.32
C SER A 88 14.07 19.56 14.40
N PRO A 89 14.73 19.75 15.56
CA PRO A 89 14.26 20.68 16.58
C PRO A 89 14.01 22.08 16.01
N GLY A 90 12.81 22.63 16.22
CA GLY A 90 12.40 23.94 15.70
C GLY A 90 11.88 23.95 14.25
N SER A 91 11.89 22.81 13.54
CA SER A 91 11.28 22.69 12.22
C SER A 91 9.74 22.68 12.27
N LYS A 92 9.10 23.06 11.16
CA LYS A 92 7.63 23.00 11.02
C LYS A 92 7.15 21.55 11.10
N LEU A 93 6.04 21.34 11.81
CA LEU A 93 5.33 20.07 11.83
C LEU A 93 4.99 19.64 10.41
N GLN A 94 5.47 18.46 10.02
CA GLN A 94 5.17 17.85 8.73
C GLN A 94 4.02 16.86 8.89
N HIS A 95 3.25 16.70 7.81
CA HIS A 95 2.12 15.77 7.76
C HIS A 95 2.28 14.86 6.55
N LYS A 96 2.04 13.56 6.77
CA LYS A 96 2.05 12.54 5.72
C LYS A 96 0.86 11.61 5.94
N TYR A 97 0.23 11.18 4.85
CA TYR A 97 -0.72 10.07 4.87
C TYR A 97 -0.03 8.81 4.39
N CYS A 98 -0.27 7.71 5.08
CA CYS A 98 0.19 6.38 4.70
C CYS A 98 -0.98 5.55 4.17
N ASP A 99 -0.72 4.72 3.17
CA ASP A 99 -1.82 4.02 2.50
C ASP A 99 -2.48 2.98 3.40
N ILE A 100 -1.72 2.03 3.95
CA ILE A 100 -2.26 1.02 4.87
C ILE A 100 -1.31 0.81 6.05
N ILE A 101 -1.86 0.92 7.25
CA ILE A 101 -1.17 0.64 8.51
C ILE A 101 -1.79 -0.59 9.17
N ILE A 102 -0.94 -1.45 9.72
CA ILE A 102 -1.37 -2.55 10.59
C ILE A 102 -0.79 -2.31 11.98
N THR A 103 -1.67 -2.28 12.99
CA THR A 103 -1.29 -2.15 14.40
C THR A 103 -1.82 -3.31 15.23
N SER A 104 -1.18 -3.53 16.38
CA SER A 104 -1.72 -4.40 17.42
C SER A 104 -2.53 -3.54 18.40
N PRO A 105 -3.60 -4.07 19.03
CA PRO A 105 -4.30 -3.39 20.11
C PRO A 105 -3.35 -2.95 21.24
N SER A 106 -2.31 -3.74 21.52
CA SER A 106 -1.29 -3.45 22.53
C SER A 106 -0.30 -2.33 22.15
N ASN A 107 -0.27 -1.93 20.87
CA ASN A 107 0.59 -0.84 20.39
C ASN A 107 -0.09 -0.07 19.25
N SER A 108 -1.22 0.55 19.54
CA SER A 108 -2.03 1.28 18.55
C SER A 108 -1.41 2.60 18.08
N ARG A 109 -0.43 3.14 18.82
CA ARG A 109 0.25 4.40 18.48
C ARG A 109 1.49 4.23 17.59
N HIS A 110 2.04 3.02 17.49
CA HIS A 110 3.20 2.77 16.64
C HIS A 110 2.87 1.69 15.61
N PRO A 111 2.99 2.00 14.31
CA PRO A 111 2.67 1.03 13.26
C PRO A 111 3.61 -0.17 13.34
N MET A 112 3.05 -1.38 13.34
CA MET A 112 3.84 -2.60 13.21
C MET A 112 4.24 -2.83 11.75
N VAL A 113 3.33 -2.47 10.85
CA VAL A 113 3.52 -2.56 9.40
C VAL A 113 2.95 -1.30 8.77
N LEU A 114 3.71 -0.75 7.83
CA LEU A 114 3.30 0.33 6.96
C LEU A 114 3.48 -0.14 5.52
N LEU A 115 2.39 -0.10 4.75
CA LEU A 115 2.38 -0.41 3.33
C LEU A 115 2.07 0.88 2.56
N GLU A 116 2.97 1.25 1.65
CA GLU A 116 2.71 2.26 0.62
C GLU A 116 2.49 1.53 -0.70
N LEU A 117 1.40 1.85 -1.38
CA LEU A 117 1.05 1.28 -2.67
C LEU A 117 1.47 2.23 -3.78
N LEU A 118 2.11 1.67 -4.80
CA LEU A 118 2.44 2.42 -6.01
C LEU A 118 1.95 1.68 -7.25
N ALA A 119 1.12 2.35 -8.04
CA ALA A 119 0.75 1.90 -9.38
C ALA A 119 1.47 2.78 -10.40
N SER A 120 2.70 2.41 -10.73
CA SER A 120 3.54 3.17 -11.67
C SER A 120 3.82 2.40 -12.97
N GLY A 121 3.87 3.14 -14.07
CA GLY A 121 4.28 2.64 -15.39
C GLY A 121 5.79 2.69 -15.63
N THR A 122 6.60 3.21 -14.69
CA THR A 122 8.05 3.40 -14.88
C THR A 122 8.86 2.95 -13.66
N LYS A 123 10.13 2.57 -13.89
CA LYS A 123 11.06 2.23 -12.80
C LYS A 123 11.56 3.47 -12.05
N ASP A 124 11.57 4.63 -12.69
CA ASP A 124 12.09 5.86 -12.11
C ASP A 124 11.13 6.43 -11.06
N GLU A 125 9.81 6.41 -11.33
CA GLU A 125 8.79 6.74 -10.34
C GLU A 125 8.82 5.80 -9.12
N LEU A 126 9.14 4.52 -9.33
CA LEU A 126 9.35 3.55 -8.24
C LEU A 126 10.55 3.94 -7.37
N LYS A 127 11.66 4.37 -7.99
CA LYS A 127 12.89 4.76 -7.29
C LYS A 127 12.69 6.05 -6.49
N GLU A 128 12.12 7.09 -7.10
CA GLU A 128 11.82 8.35 -6.43
C GLU A 128 10.92 8.13 -5.20
N HIS A 129 9.90 7.28 -5.33
CA HIS A 129 9.00 6.99 -4.22
C HIS A 129 9.67 6.20 -3.09
N PHE A 130 10.55 5.26 -3.43
CA PHE A 130 11.32 4.52 -2.44
C PHE A 130 12.25 5.45 -1.65
N GLU A 131 12.95 6.35 -2.33
CA GLU A 131 13.86 7.33 -1.71
C GLU A 131 13.12 8.37 -0.84
N ARG A 132 11.90 8.76 -1.23
CA ARG A 132 11.06 9.67 -0.43
C ARG A 132 10.52 9.04 0.84
N THR A 133 10.46 7.70 0.92
CA THR A 133 9.96 7.05 2.13
C THR A 133 11.08 6.95 3.16
N SER A 134 10.95 7.74 4.24
CA SER A 134 11.99 7.97 5.26
C SER A 134 12.71 6.68 5.70
N PRO A 135 14.06 6.69 5.86
CA PRO A 135 14.85 5.54 6.34
C PRO A 135 14.41 5.00 7.71
N SER A 136 13.70 5.80 8.51
CA SER A 136 13.16 5.41 9.82
C SER A 136 11.97 4.46 9.73
N LEU A 137 11.37 4.27 8.55
CA LEU A 137 10.27 3.38 8.29
C LEU A 137 10.75 2.29 7.33
N LYS A 138 10.73 1.02 7.74
CA LYS A 138 11.06 -0.10 6.87
C LYS A 138 9.95 -0.26 5.81
N THR A 139 10.08 0.49 4.73
CA THR A 139 9.12 0.50 3.62
C THR A 139 9.42 -0.64 2.65
N LYS A 140 8.39 -1.37 2.24
CA LYS A 140 8.48 -2.32 1.11
C LYS A 140 7.47 -1.92 0.04
N SER A 141 7.97 -1.57 -1.14
CA SER A 141 7.14 -1.25 -2.31
C SER A 141 6.71 -2.53 -3.01
N LEU A 142 5.42 -2.68 -3.25
CA LEU A 142 4.85 -3.76 -4.05
C LEU A 142 4.59 -3.26 -5.46
N LYS A 143 5.11 -3.99 -6.46
CA LYS A 143 4.90 -3.69 -7.86
C LYS A 143 3.75 -4.53 -8.39
N PHE A 144 2.66 -3.88 -8.76
CA PHE A 144 1.62 -4.49 -9.60
C PHE A 144 2.01 -4.24 -11.06
N GLY A 145 2.35 -5.32 -11.78
CA GLY A 145 2.67 -5.26 -13.21
C GLY A 145 1.43 -5.55 -14.05
N TRP A 146 1.32 -4.84 -15.17
CA TRP A 146 0.35 -5.08 -16.25
C TRP A 146 1.13 -5.44 -17.52
#